data_AF-A0A1V1NSN6-F1
#
_entry.id   AF-A0A1V1NSN6-F1
#
_cell.length_a   1.000
_cell.length_b   1.000
_cell.length_c   1.000
_cell.angle_alpha   90.00
_cell.angle_beta   90.00
_cell.angle_gamma   90.00
#
_symmetry.space_group_name_H-M   'P 1'
#
loop_
_entity.id
_entity.type
_entity.pdbx_description
1 polymer ?
#
loop_
_entity_poly.entity_id
_entity_poly.type
_entity_poly.pdbx_seq_one_letter_code
_entity_poly.pdbx_strand_id
1 'polypeptide(L)'
;AGQLANMLEISVDTISADVGTGGLYINESDGIIIDTVPEISVNRIKNDLTIDLENSPTDSSQSNIVSTGDVEIIAETGDITVNTITATGYVNIAANTNTSNININTITSENYVNIISTASTGNITIHTIDATGYVITNSSAEGDILINLIESDDDVTITASNGSILENLVDDEHDIIAGIDKTITLTASNHIAGTNDFNDENAYFELATNTILNASSTVQGNIYIKGTGKLILNDIDTTDGKIDILAPDQLTALDIQSGGENGSITLHNTSGDILIGAIISSEKINMTSDQGAIIDHTDDTIIDLTANDLITLIANTHIHATGETDTFLEFANNSLIDAKTLTEGNIHIQGEGGLTLQN
;
A
#
# COMPACT_ATOMS: atom_id res chain seq x y z
N ALA A 1 16.20 -27.11 -4.05
CA ALA A 1 15.35 -28.16 -4.66
C ALA A 1 14.70 -27.54 -5.89
N GLY A 2 14.70 -28.23 -7.05
CA GLY A 2 14.43 -27.58 -8.34
C GLY A 2 15.49 -26.53 -8.72
N GLN A 3 15.33 -25.92 -9.90
CA GLN A 3 15.98 -24.67 -10.33
C GLN A 3 14.93 -23.86 -11.10
N LEU A 4 15.09 -22.54 -11.26
CA LEU A 4 14.09 -21.70 -11.96
C LEU A 4 13.72 -22.23 -13.37
N ALA A 5 14.71 -22.77 -14.11
CA ALA A 5 14.49 -23.33 -15.44
C ALA A 5 13.88 -24.76 -15.43
N ASN A 6 13.80 -25.40 -14.27
CA ASN A 6 13.30 -26.76 -14.08
C ASN A 6 12.83 -26.94 -12.63
N MET A 7 11.66 -26.37 -12.34
CA MET A 7 11.04 -26.38 -11.02
C MET A 7 10.58 -27.80 -10.67
N LEU A 8 10.45 -28.10 -9.38
CA LEU A 8 9.87 -29.37 -8.96
C LEU A 8 8.35 -29.29 -9.09
N GLU A 9 7.79 -30.14 -9.95
CA GLU A 9 6.34 -30.32 -10.09
C GLU A 9 5.81 -31.21 -8.97
N ILE A 10 4.84 -30.71 -8.20
CA ILE A 10 4.23 -31.41 -7.06
C ILE A 10 2.69 -31.29 -7.07
N SER A 11 2.05 -32.08 -6.21
CA SER A 11 0.62 -32.07 -5.86
C SER A 11 0.53 -32.56 -4.42
N VAL A 12 0.82 -31.67 -3.48
CA VAL A 12 0.86 -31.93 -2.03
C VAL A 12 0.16 -30.81 -1.28
N ASP A 13 -0.71 -31.20 -0.35
CA ASP A 13 -1.49 -30.23 0.42
C ASP A 13 -0.61 -29.32 1.30
N THR A 14 0.42 -29.87 1.94
CA THR A 14 1.27 -29.13 2.90
C THR A 14 2.73 -29.41 2.68
N ILE A 15 3.53 -28.34 2.63
CA ILE A 15 4.99 -28.40 2.53
C ILE A 15 5.65 -27.67 3.70
N SER A 16 6.76 -28.23 4.15
CA SER A 16 7.80 -27.51 4.88
C SER A 16 9.15 -27.84 4.26
N ALA A 17 10.11 -26.92 4.40
CA ALA A 17 11.44 -27.11 3.83
C ALA A 17 12.52 -26.33 4.59
N ASP A 18 13.70 -26.93 4.70
CA ASP A 18 14.95 -26.27 5.11
C ASP A 18 15.97 -26.51 3.99
N VAL A 19 16.26 -25.46 3.21
CA VAL A 19 17.10 -25.55 2.02
C VAL A 19 18.31 -24.62 2.09
N GLY A 20 19.43 -25.12 1.59
CA GLY A 20 20.66 -24.35 1.46
C GLY A 20 20.60 -23.28 0.37
N THR A 21 21.77 -22.75 0.03
CA THR A 21 21.98 -21.70 -1.00
C THR A 21 21.44 -22.02 -2.39
N GLY A 22 21.08 -23.28 -2.65
CA GLY A 22 20.42 -23.69 -3.89
C GLY A 22 18.93 -23.34 -3.97
N GLY A 23 18.33 -22.78 -2.91
CA GLY A 23 16.94 -22.32 -2.90
C GLY A 23 15.88 -23.40 -3.02
N LEU A 24 14.63 -22.97 -3.16
CA LEU A 24 13.43 -23.79 -3.33
C LEU A 24 12.63 -23.29 -4.54
N TYR A 25 12.38 -24.17 -5.51
CA TYR A 25 11.65 -23.82 -6.74
C TYR A 25 10.57 -24.86 -6.99
N ILE A 26 9.30 -24.47 -6.78
CA ILE A 26 8.13 -25.36 -6.72
C ILE A 26 7.07 -24.92 -7.70
N ASN A 27 6.61 -25.86 -8.53
CA ASN A 27 5.38 -25.72 -9.29
C ASN A 27 4.34 -26.72 -8.74
N GLU A 28 3.29 -26.21 -8.12
CA GLU A 28 2.19 -26.95 -7.52
C GLU A 28 1.04 -26.97 -8.54
N SER A 29 0.54 -28.16 -8.91
CA SER A 29 -0.62 -28.31 -9.80
C SER A 29 -1.99 -27.86 -9.22
N ASP A 30 -2.08 -27.77 -7.90
CA ASP A 30 -3.16 -27.42 -7.01
C ASP A 30 -2.70 -26.39 -5.95
N GLY A 31 -3.45 -26.24 -4.87
CA GLY A 31 -3.21 -25.21 -3.85
C GLY A 31 -2.25 -25.72 -2.79
N ILE A 32 -1.40 -24.84 -2.27
CA ILE A 32 -0.33 -25.23 -1.34
C ILE A 32 -0.47 -24.54 0.01
N ILE A 33 -0.26 -25.31 1.09
CA ILE A 33 -0.12 -24.79 2.45
C ILE A 33 1.35 -24.91 2.87
N ILE A 34 1.95 -23.80 3.26
CA ILE A 34 3.29 -23.76 3.86
C ILE A 34 3.11 -23.65 5.37
N ASP A 35 3.26 -24.78 6.06
CA ASP A 35 3.02 -24.88 7.50
C ASP A 35 3.80 -26.09 8.08
N THR A 36 3.31 -26.68 9.17
CA THR A 36 3.92 -27.75 9.91
C THR A 36 3.52 -29.10 9.33
N VAL A 37 4.51 -29.80 8.78
CA VAL A 37 4.40 -31.23 8.52
C VAL A 37 4.65 -31.96 9.85
N PRO A 38 3.69 -32.75 10.36
CA PRO A 38 3.79 -33.39 11.67
C PRO A 38 4.88 -34.47 11.69
N GLU A 39 5.22 -34.94 12.90
CA GLU A 39 6.17 -36.04 13.07
C GLU A 39 5.72 -37.31 12.32
N ILE A 40 6.66 -38.03 11.74
CA ILE A 40 6.41 -39.28 11.02
C ILE A 40 7.02 -40.42 11.84
N SER A 41 6.17 -41.24 12.45
CA SER A 41 6.59 -42.41 13.21
C SER A 41 6.52 -43.69 12.37
N VAL A 42 7.59 -44.49 12.38
CA VAL A 42 7.63 -45.80 11.72
C VAL A 42 7.48 -46.90 12.75
N ASN A 43 6.41 -47.69 12.66
CA ASN A 43 6.22 -48.87 13.51
C ASN A 43 7.18 -50.00 13.08
N ARG A 44 8.20 -50.27 13.90
CA ARG A 44 9.01 -51.48 13.74
C ARG A 44 8.36 -52.63 14.48
N ILE A 45 8.46 -53.83 13.93
CA ILE A 45 7.87 -55.04 14.50
C ILE A 45 8.96 -55.96 15.04
N LYS A 46 8.78 -56.48 16.26
CA LYS A 46 9.64 -57.50 16.87
C LYS A 46 9.37 -58.88 16.29
N ASN A 47 10.23 -59.86 16.61
CA ASN A 47 10.03 -61.26 16.22
C ASN A 47 8.76 -61.90 16.78
N ASP A 48 8.16 -61.33 17.83
CA ASP A 48 6.89 -61.76 18.42
C ASP A 48 5.66 -61.05 17.83
N LEU A 49 5.85 -60.30 16.72
CA LEU A 49 4.83 -59.52 16.02
C LEU A 49 4.28 -58.30 16.79
N THR A 50 4.88 -57.92 17.92
CA THR A 50 4.53 -56.68 18.63
C THR A 50 5.31 -55.47 18.10
N ILE A 51 4.78 -54.26 18.33
CA ILE A 51 5.49 -53.02 17.97
C ILE A 51 6.71 -52.85 18.90
N ASP A 52 7.85 -52.56 18.29
CA ASP A 52 9.08 -52.21 18.98
C ASP A 52 9.10 -50.72 19.29
N LEU A 53 8.32 -50.30 20.29
CA LEU A 53 8.20 -48.89 20.69
C LEU A 53 9.56 -48.23 21.01
N GLU A 54 10.54 -48.99 21.51
CA GLU A 54 11.85 -48.45 21.86
C GLU A 54 12.75 -48.19 20.65
N ASN A 55 12.56 -48.93 19.55
CA ASN A 55 13.42 -48.83 18.36
C ASN A 55 12.69 -48.29 17.12
N SER A 56 11.40 -48.00 17.23
CA SER A 56 10.59 -47.36 16.19
C SER A 56 11.08 -45.92 16.00
N PRO A 57 11.66 -45.57 14.84
CA PRO A 57 12.14 -44.21 14.62
C PRO A 57 10.96 -43.27 14.40
N THR A 58 11.12 -42.04 14.87
CA THR A 58 10.20 -40.93 14.63
C THR A 58 11.01 -39.79 14.05
N ASP A 59 10.66 -39.37 12.83
CA ASP A 59 11.16 -38.13 12.26
C ASP A 59 10.41 -36.97 12.89
N SER A 60 11.14 -35.96 13.35
CA SER A 60 10.53 -34.78 13.99
C SER A 60 9.66 -34.00 13.01
N SER A 61 8.64 -33.33 13.52
CA SER A 61 7.89 -32.34 12.74
C SER A 61 8.82 -31.27 12.17
N GLN A 62 8.50 -30.77 10.98
CA GLN A 62 9.19 -29.65 10.34
C GLN A 62 8.14 -28.61 9.94
N SER A 63 8.40 -27.35 10.25
CA SER A 63 7.49 -26.24 9.98
C SER A 63 8.10 -25.26 9.00
N ASN A 64 7.23 -24.62 8.20
CA ASN A 64 7.54 -23.43 7.40
C ASN A 64 8.59 -23.71 6.30
N ILE A 65 9.00 -22.64 5.62
CA ILE A 65 10.16 -22.68 4.71
C ILE A 65 11.26 -21.79 5.27
N VAL A 66 12.47 -22.36 5.36
CA VAL A 66 13.71 -21.64 5.61
C VAL A 66 14.65 -21.90 4.42
N SER A 67 15.14 -20.84 3.81
CA SER A 67 16.03 -20.90 2.66
C SER A 67 17.21 -19.95 2.82
N THR A 68 18.43 -20.44 2.54
CA THR A 68 19.62 -19.56 2.38
C THR A 68 19.87 -19.18 0.91
N GLY A 69 18.88 -19.41 0.05
CA GLY A 69 18.83 -18.92 -1.32
C GLY A 69 17.41 -18.44 -1.63
N ASP A 70 17.06 -18.41 -2.91
CA ASP A 70 15.75 -17.92 -3.36
C ASP A 70 14.61 -18.91 -3.08
N VAL A 71 13.39 -18.40 -3.00
CA VAL A 71 12.15 -19.18 -2.91
C VAL A 71 11.23 -18.76 -4.04
N GLU A 72 10.85 -19.71 -4.89
CA GLU A 72 9.90 -19.54 -5.99
C GLU A 72 8.80 -20.58 -5.82
N ILE A 73 7.56 -20.11 -5.64
CA ILE A 73 6.38 -20.96 -5.49
C ILE A 73 5.32 -20.52 -6.48
N ILE A 74 4.93 -21.44 -7.35
CA ILE A 74 3.84 -21.25 -8.29
C ILE A 74 2.76 -22.28 -7.96
N ALA A 75 1.52 -21.83 -7.82
CA ALA A 75 0.35 -22.70 -7.78
C ALA A 75 -0.46 -22.51 -9.06
N GLU A 76 -0.57 -23.59 -9.83
CA GLU A 76 -1.31 -23.66 -11.08
C GLU A 76 -2.82 -23.78 -10.85
N THR A 77 -3.29 -24.13 -9.66
CA THR A 77 -4.69 -24.02 -9.21
C THR A 77 -4.80 -23.84 -7.69
N GLY A 78 -5.99 -23.52 -7.16
CA GLY A 78 -6.20 -23.44 -5.70
C GLY A 78 -5.53 -22.25 -5.01
N ASP A 79 -5.66 -22.22 -3.68
CA ASP A 79 -5.14 -21.13 -2.84
C ASP A 79 -3.69 -21.41 -2.42
N ILE A 80 -2.91 -20.34 -2.25
CA ILE A 80 -1.60 -20.40 -1.59
C ILE A 80 -1.79 -19.86 -0.18
N THR A 81 -1.45 -20.64 0.83
CA THR A 81 -1.45 -20.20 2.23
C THR A 81 -0.06 -20.33 2.82
N VAL A 82 0.49 -19.23 3.31
CA VAL A 82 1.83 -19.14 3.88
C VAL A 82 1.77 -18.86 5.37
N ASN A 83 2.20 -19.80 6.20
CA ASN A 83 2.44 -19.52 7.62
C ASN A 83 3.72 -18.70 7.81
N THR A 84 4.86 -19.19 7.30
CA THR A 84 6.12 -18.43 7.29
C THR A 84 7.04 -18.86 6.17
N ILE A 85 7.67 -17.90 5.50
CA ILE A 85 8.86 -18.09 4.66
C ILE A 85 9.96 -17.17 5.18
N THR A 86 11.15 -17.70 5.39
CA THR A 86 12.36 -16.91 5.65
C THR A 86 13.41 -17.25 4.59
N ALA A 87 13.85 -16.25 3.82
CA ALA A 87 14.82 -16.43 2.76
C ALA A 87 15.94 -15.37 2.82
N THR A 88 17.19 -15.76 2.61
CA THR A 88 18.26 -14.78 2.35
C THR A 88 18.26 -14.33 0.87
N GLY A 89 17.61 -15.10 0.00
CA GLY A 89 17.34 -14.73 -1.39
C GLY A 89 15.98 -14.05 -1.54
N TYR A 90 15.53 -13.91 -2.78
CA TYR A 90 14.20 -13.35 -3.05
C TYR A 90 13.08 -14.35 -2.70
N VAL A 91 11.86 -13.85 -2.54
CA VAL A 91 10.65 -14.67 -2.41
C VAL A 91 9.65 -14.28 -3.49
N ASN A 92 9.35 -15.22 -4.38
CA ASN A 92 8.33 -15.09 -5.41
C ASN A 92 7.19 -16.07 -5.13
N ILE A 93 5.96 -15.56 -5.12
CA ILE A 93 4.74 -16.35 -4.99
C ILE A 93 3.80 -15.98 -6.12
N ALA A 94 3.34 -16.97 -6.89
CA ALA A 94 2.40 -16.76 -7.97
C ALA A 94 1.24 -17.75 -7.94
N ALA A 95 0.01 -17.25 -8.02
CA ALA A 95 -1.19 -18.07 -8.22
C ALA A 95 -1.79 -17.81 -9.61
N ASN A 96 -2.03 -18.88 -10.38
CA ASN A 96 -2.34 -18.80 -11.82
C ASN A 96 -3.70 -19.41 -12.23
N THR A 97 -4.86 -19.01 -11.65
CA THR A 97 -6.18 -19.55 -12.11
C THR A 97 -7.42 -18.70 -11.93
N ASN A 98 -8.56 -19.17 -12.48
CA ASN A 98 -9.88 -18.57 -12.31
C ASN A 98 -10.23 -18.07 -10.89
N THR A 99 -9.91 -18.81 -9.83
CA THR A 99 -10.21 -18.41 -8.45
C THR A 99 -9.13 -18.92 -7.50
N SER A 100 -8.31 -18.01 -6.98
CA SER A 100 -7.23 -18.33 -6.04
C SER A 100 -6.99 -17.17 -5.09
N ASN A 101 -6.92 -17.45 -3.81
CA ASN A 101 -6.40 -16.52 -2.81
C ASN A 101 -4.92 -16.76 -2.59
N ILE A 102 -4.19 -15.70 -2.26
CA ILE A 102 -2.85 -15.78 -1.68
C ILE A 102 -2.95 -15.22 -0.26
N ASN A 103 -2.79 -16.06 0.75
CA ASN A 103 -2.87 -15.68 2.14
C ASN A 103 -1.48 -15.78 2.77
N ILE A 104 -0.91 -14.65 3.17
CA ILE A 104 0.44 -14.56 3.73
C ILE A 104 0.34 -14.16 5.19
N ASN A 105 0.80 -15.03 6.09
CA ASN A 105 1.00 -14.66 7.49
C ASN A 105 2.35 -13.95 7.67
N THR A 106 3.47 -14.54 7.22
CA THR A 106 4.77 -13.87 7.32
C THR A 106 5.72 -14.27 6.18
N ILE A 107 6.34 -13.29 5.55
CA ILE A 107 7.50 -13.47 4.67
C ILE A 107 8.62 -12.55 5.15
N THR A 108 9.82 -13.08 5.31
CA THR A 108 11.04 -12.31 5.54
C THR A 108 12.05 -12.62 4.43
N SER A 109 12.57 -11.59 3.77
CA SER A 109 13.57 -11.71 2.69
C SER A 109 14.73 -10.74 2.90
N GLU A 110 15.98 -11.23 2.80
CA GLU A 110 17.16 -10.35 2.70
C GLU A 110 17.39 -9.84 1.25
N ASN A 111 16.35 -9.89 0.43
CA ASN A 111 16.30 -9.35 -0.93
C ASN A 111 14.87 -8.83 -1.18
N TYR A 112 14.31 -9.00 -2.38
CA TYR A 112 12.95 -8.55 -2.71
C TYR A 112 11.88 -9.63 -2.49
N VAL A 113 10.64 -9.17 -2.35
CA VAL A 113 9.44 -10.03 -2.34
C VAL A 113 8.52 -9.64 -3.49
N ASN A 114 8.03 -10.63 -4.22
CA ASN A 114 7.10 -10.43 -5.33
C ASN A 114 5.92 -11.40 -5.23
N ILE A 115 4.71 -10.85 -5.12
CA ILE A 115 3.47 -11.60 -5.00
C ILE A 115 2.60 -11.31 -6.22
N ILE A 116 2.23 -12.35 -6.96
CA ILE A 116 1.46 -12.21 -8.20
C ILE A 116 0.21 -13.10 -8.12
N SER A 117 -0.96 -12.50 -8.29
CA SER A 117 -2.18 -13.23 -8.62
C SER A 117 -2.59 -12.89 -10.05
N THR A 118 -2.50 -13.87 -10.95
CA THR A 118 -3.09 -13.75 -12.30
C THR A 118 -4.52 -14.29 -12.33
N ALA A 119 -5.13 -14.45 -11.14
CA ALA A 119 -6.44 -15.05 -11.03
C ALA A 119 -7.56 -14.17 -11.59
N SER A 120 -8.71 -14.76 -11.93
CA SER A 120 -9.89 -13.96 -12.29
C SER A 120 -10.56 -13.37 -11.04
N THR A 121 -10.52 -14.13 -9.94
CA THR A 121 -11.16 -13.81 -8.65
C THR A 121 -10.29 -14.30 -7.50
N GLY A 122 -10.51 -13.77 -6.31
CA GLY A 122 -9.73 -14.08 -5.10
C GLY A 122 -8.85 -12.92 -4.68
N ASN A 123 -8.50 -12.91 -3.40
CA ASN A 123 -7.79 -11.82 -2.77
C ASN A 123 -6.32 -12.17 -2.56
N ILE A 124 -5.49 -11.13 -2.44
CA ILE A 124 -4.18 -11.25 -1.81
C ILE A 124 -4.32 -10.67 -0.41
N THR A 125 -4.10 -11.47 0.62
CA THR A 125 -4.15 -11.04 2.03
C THR A 125 -2.75 -11.13 2.61
N ILE A 126 -2.20 -10.01 3.07
CA ILE A 126 -0.86 -9.90 3.65
C ILE A 126 -0.99 -9.48 5.11
N HIS A 127 -0.48 -10.32 6.01
CA HIS A 127 -0.30 -9.94 7.41
C HIS A 127 1.06 -9.28 7.64
N THR A 128 2.16 -9.88 7.20
CA THR A 128 3.49 -9.29 7.30
C THR A 128 4.40 -9.69 6.15
N ILE A 129 5.01 -8.68 5.51
CA ILE A 129 6.19 -8.83 4.66
C ILE A 129 7.28 -7.91 5.22
N ASP A 130 8.49 -8.46 5.37
CA ASP A 130 9.71 -7.73 5.73
C ASP A 130 10.79 -8.05 4.69
N ALA A 131 11.24 -7.04 3.96
CA ALA A 131 12.18 -7.19 2.85
C ALA A 131 13.28 -6.11 2.87
N THR A 132 14.53 -6.48 2.66
CA THR A 132 15.62 -5.49 2.49
C THR A 132 15.70 -4.92 1.07
N GLY A 133 15.01 -5.54 0.11
CA GLY A 133 14.80 -5.04 -1.24
C GLY A 133 13.34 -4.62 -1.45
N TYR A 134 13.00 -4.34 -2.70
CA TYR A 134 11.66 -3.87 -3.05
C TYR A 134 10.57 -4.91 -2.75
N VAL A 135 9.34 -4.44 -2.59
CA VAL A 135 8.16 -5.30 -2.52
C VAL A 135 7.22 -4.97 -3.67
N ILE A 136 6.85 -5.99 -4.45
CA ILE A 136 5.86 -5.85 -5.51
C ILE A 136 4.69 -6.80 -5.22
N THR A 137 3.48 -6.29 -5.25
CA THR A 137 2.25 -7.09 -5.18
C THR A 137 1.34 -6.72 -6.33
N ASN A 138 1.08 -7.68 -7.23
CA ASN A 138 0.24 -7.47 -8.41
C ASN A 138 -0.92 -8.46 -8.42
N SER A 139 -2.15 -7.93 -8.45
CA SER A 139 -3.35 -8.72 -8.66
C SER A 139 -4.05 -8.29 -9.95
N SER A 140 -4.34 -9.25 -10.82
CA SER A 140 -5.33 -9.08 -11.90
C SER A 140 -6.71 -9.58 -11.52
N ALA A 141 -6.90 -10.10 -10.31
CA ALA A 141 -8.19 -10.60 -9.87
C ALA A 141 -9.16 -9.46 -9.62
N GLU A 142 -10.47 -9.74 -9.76
CA GLU A 142 -11.55 -8.85 -9.30
C GLU A 142 -11.57 -8.70 -7.77
N GLY A 143 -10.81 -9.53 -7.04
CA GLY A 143 -10.63 -9.40 -5.60
C GLY A 143 -9.64 -8.32 -5.21
N ASP A 144 -9.61 -8.03 -3.91
CA ASP A 144 -8.82 -6.95 -3.34
C ASP A 144 -7.42 -7.42 -2.91
N ILE A 145 -6.52 -6.46 -2.71
CA ILE A 145 -5.28 -6.65 -1.97
C ILE A 145 -5.51 -6.08 -0.57
N LEU A 146 -5.44 -6.93 0.46
CA LEU A 146 -5.59 -6.54 1.86
C LEU A 146 -4.22 -6.59 2.54
N ILE A 147 -3.81 -5.51 3.19
CA ILE A 147 -2.49 -5.33 3.78
C ILE A 147 -2.61 -5.00 5.26
N ASN A 148 -1.76 -5.59 6.08
CA ASN A 148 -1.59 -5.20 7.48
C ASN A 148 -0.18 -4.63 7.73
N LEU A 149 0.85 -5.25 7.16
CA LEU A 149 2.20 -4.69 7.26
C LEU A 149 3.07 -5.14 6.08
N ILE A 150 3.66 -4.16 5.41
CA ILE A 150 4.77 -4.32 4.48
C ILE A 150 5.87 -3.36 4.91
N GLU A 151 7.00 -3.92 5.31
CA GLU A 151 8.24 -3.18 5.57
C GLU A 151 9.25 -3.51 4.46
N SER A 152 9.77 -2.46 3.83
CA SER A 152 10.80 -2.56 2.80
C SER A 152 11.87 -1.49 3.00
N ASP A 153 13.15 -1.86 2.85
CA ASP A 153 14.24 -0.89 2.76
C ASP A 153 14.33 -0.20 1.38
N ASP A 154 13.50 -0.61 0.42
CA ASP A 154 13.45 -0.09 -0.96
C ASP A 154 12.02 0.37 -1.33
N ASP A 155 11.74 0.56 -2.62
CA ASP A 155 10.42 0.93 -3.11
C ASP A 155 9.36 -0.17 -2.86
N VAL A 156 8.11 0.26 -2.63
CA VAL A 156 6.95 -0.64 -2.52
C VAL A 156 5.98 -0.32 -3.64
N THR A 157 5.58 -1.33 -4.43
CA THR A 157 4.61 -1.17 -5.53
C THR A 157 3.47 -2.17 -5.39
N ILE A 158 2.24 -1.66 -5.28
CA ILE A 158 1.04 -2.48 -5.13
C ILE A 158 0.06 -2.12 -6.26
N THR A 159 -0.36 -3.13 -7.03
CA THR A 159 -1.32 -2.96 -8.14
C THR A 159 -2.49 -3.93 -7.99
N ALA A 160 -3.67 -3.41 -7.67
CA ALA A 160 -4.95 -4.10 -7.73
C ALA A 160 -5.68 -3.73 -9.03
N SER A 161 -5.39 -4.45 -10.12
CA SER A 161 -5.81 -4.05 -11.48
C SER A 161 -7.33 -4.00 -11.68
N ASN A 162 -8.09 -4.79 -10.91
CA ASN A 162 -9.55 -4.85 -10.98
C ASN A 162 -10.22 -4.74 -9.59
N GLY A 163 -9.43 -4.50 -8.54
CA GLY A 163 -9.88 -4.48 -7.15
C GLY A 163 -9.47 -3.20 -6.41
N SER A 164 -9.61 -3.23 -5.10
CA SER A 164 -9.15 -2.21 -4.17
C SER A 164 -7.83 -2.62 -3.50
N ILE A 165 -7.16 -1.64 -2.90
CA ILE A 165 -6.10 -1.83 -1.91
C ILE A 165 -6.69 -1.40 -0.56
N LEU A 166 -6.78 -2.33 0.38
CA LEU A 166 -7.45 -2.14 1.67
C LEU A 166 -6.58 -2.58 2.85
N GLU A 167 -6.94 -2.16 4.06
CA GLU A 167 -6.39 -2.76 5.28
C GLU A 167 -6.93 -4.18 5.49
N ASN A 168 -6.08 -5.05 6.02
CA ASN A 168 -6.47 -6.39 6.45
C ASN A 168 -6.87 -6.39 7.92
N LEU A 169 -6.07 -5.77 8.80
CA LEU A 169 -6.47 -5.44 10.16
C LEU A 169 -6.65 -3.94 10.23
N VAL A 170 -7.82 -3.55 10.72
CA VAL A 170 -8.22 -2.15 10.79
C VAL A 170 -7.76 -1.60 12.13
N ASP A 171 -6.73 -0.76 12.10
CA ASP A 171 -6.12 -0.13 13.26
C ASP A 171 -5.51 1.25 12.91
N ASP A 172 -4.69 1.83 13.79
CA ASP A 172 -4.08 3.16 13.58
C ASP A 172 -2.56 3.04 13.29
N GLU A 173 -2.06 1.81 13.17
CA GLU A 173 -0.66 1.52 12.91
C GLU A 173 -0.35 1.63 11.41
N HIS A 174 0.90 1.92 11.06
CA HIS A 174 1.30 2.08 9.66
C HIS A 174 1.37 0.74 8.93
N ASP A 175 0.64 0.62 7.82
CA ASP A 175 0.57 -0.57 6.99
C ASP A 175 1.76 -0.74 6.06
N ILE A 176 2.30 0.37 5.55
CA ILE A 176 3.43 0.34 4.61
C ILE A 176 4.54 1.28 5.05
N ILE A 177 5.74 0.71 5.11
CA ILE A 177 7.01 1.40 5.34
C ILE A 177 7.90 1.10 4.13
N ALA A 178 8.33 2.15 3.44
CA ALA A 178 9.38 2.08 2.43
C ALA A 178 10.67 2.73 2.96
N GLY A 179 11.80 2.42 2.33
CA GLY A 179 13.09 2.96 2.72
C GLY A 179 13.16 4.49 2.66
N ILE A 180 14.21 5.07 3.24
CA ILE A 180 14.44 6.52 3.17
C ILE A 180 14.59 6.96 1.71
N ASP A 181 13.87 8.02 1.33
CA ASP A 181 13.81 8.56 -0.04
C ASP A 181 13.26 7.56 -1.08
N LYS A 182 12.55 6.52 -0.62
CA LYS A 182 11.87 5.53 -1.47
C LYS A 182 10.40 5.86 -1.63
N THR A 183 9.85 5.33 -2.72
CA THR A 183 8.49 5.62 -3.14
C THR A 183 7.58 4.44 -2.85
N ILE A 184 6.43 4.75 -2.26
CA ILE A 184 5.28 3.85 -2.23
C ILE A 184 4.42 4.19 -3.46
N THR A 185 4.17 3.21 -4.32
CA THR A 185 3.29 3.34 -5.49
C THR A 185 2.09 2.43 -5.34
N LEU A 186 0.90 3.01 -5.27
CA LEU A 186 -0.36 2.30 -5.13
C LEU A 186 -1.22 2.53 -6.38
N THR A 187 -1.72 1.46 -6.99
CA THR A 187 -2.65 1.56 -8.12
C THR A 187 -3.80 0.60 -7.93
N ALA A 188 -5.01 1.13 -7.82
CA ALA A 188 -6.23 0.35 -7.70
C ALA A 188 -7.19 0.66 -8.85
N SER A 189 -8.04 -0.30 -9.21
CA SER A 189 -9.22 -0.02 -10.03
C SER A 189 -10.24 0.79 -9.26
N ASN A 190 -10.40 0.43 -7.98
CA ASN A 190 -11.43 0.97 -7.10
C ASN A 190 -10.77 1.81 -5.99
N HIS A 191 -10.82 1.35 -4.74
CA HIS A 191 -10.44 2.14 -3.59
C HIS A 191 -8.98 1.94 -3.18
N ILE A 192 -8.40 2.98 -2.59
CA ILE A 192 -7.23 2.88 -1.73
C ILE A 192 -7.67 3.48 -0.38
N ALA A 193 -7.91 2.65 0.62
CA ALA A 193 -8.55 3.06 1.88
C ALA A 193 -8.38 2.00 2.96
N GLY A 194 -8.66 2.30 4.24
CA GLY A 194 -8.65 1.28 5.29
C GLY A 194 -9.78 0.29 5.12
N THR A 195 -10.98 0.80 4.83
CA THR A 195 -12.17 -0.02 4.61
C THR A 195 -13.03 0.50 3.46
N ASN A 196 -14.08 -0.26 3.12
CA ASN A 196 -15.12 0.17 2.19
C ASN A 196 -16.21 1.07 2.85
N ASP A 197 -16.12 1.35 4.16
CA ASP A 197 -17.02 2.29 4.84
C ASP A 197 -16.32 3.61 5.13
N PHE A 198 -16.47 4.56 4.20
CA PHE A 198 -15.81 5.87 4.26
C PHE A 198 -16.39 6.84 5.30
N ASN A 199 -17.38 6.41 6.10
CA ASN A 199 -17.90 7.19 7.22
C ASN A 199 -17.36 6.72 8.58
N ASP A 200 -16.51 5.69 8.57
CA ASP A 200 -15.84 5.17 9.75
C ASP A 200 -14.58 6.00 10.07
N GLU A 201 -14.16 6.02 11.33
CA GLU A 201 -12.88 6.61 11.76
C GLU A 201 -11.70 5.85 11.14
N ASN A 202 -11.91 4.57 10.80
CA ASN A 202 -10.93 3.71 10.15
C ASN A 202 -11.09 3.65 8.62
N ALA A 203 -11.51 4.76 8.00
CA ALA A 203 -11.62 4.84 6.55
C ALA A 203 -10.26 5.00 5.85
N TYR A 204 -9.21 5.34 6.59
CA TYR A 204 -7.89 5.65 6.06
C TYR A 204 -7.01 4.42 5.96
N PHE A 205 -6.10 4.43 4.98
CA PHE A 205 -5.00 3.49 4.86
C PHE A 205 -3.72 4.17 5.37
N GLU A 206 -2.98 3.48 6.24
CA GLU A 206 -2.02 4.13 7.12
C GLU A 206 -0.59 4.00 6.60
N LEU A 207 0.13 5.13 6.48
CA LEU A 207 1.49 5.18 5.95
C LEU A 207 2.48 5.73 6.97
N ALA A 208 3.71 5.23 6.90
CA ALA A 208 4.80 5.67 7.75
C ALA A 208 5.17 7.15 7.53
N THR A 209 5.84 7.75 8.52
CA THR A 209 6.41 9.10 8.40
C THR A 209 7.47 9.18 7.31
N ASN A 210 7.59 10.35 6.67
CA ASN A 210 8.47 10.64 5.52
C ASN A 210 8.15 9.82 4.25
N THR A 211 6.93 9.28 4.15
CA THR A 211 6.50 8.57 2.95
C THR A 211 6.47 9.52 1.75
N ILE A 212 7.04 9.06 0.63
CA ILE A 212 6.82 9.60 -0.72
C ILE A 212 5.80 8.69 -1.41
N LEU A 213 4.65 9.25 -1.77
CA LEU A 213 3.51 8.49 -2.28
C LEU A 213 3.18 8.88 -3.72
N ASN A 214 3.01 7.86 -4.56
CA ASN A 214 2.18 7.93 -5.76
C ASN A 214 0.96 7.02 -5.55
N ALA A 215 -0.25 7.52 -5.78
CA ALA A 215 -1.46 6.71 -5.63
C ALA A 215 -2.47 7.00 -6.73
N SER A 216 -3.06 5.97 -7.33
CA SER A 216 -4.06 6.15 -8.39
C SER A 216 -5.25 5.21 -8.25
N SER A 217 -6.45 5.77 -8.41
CA SER A 217 -7.71 5.05 -8.66
C SER A 217 -8.10 5.22 -10.12
N THR A 218 -8.11 4.11 -10.86
CA THR A 218 -8.17 4.13 -12.33
C THR A 218 -9.59 4.07 -12.91
N VAL A 219 -10.61 3.84 -12.08
CA VAL A 219 -12.03 3.84 -12.48
C VAL A 219 -12.83 4.69 -11.47
N GLN A 220 -13.80 4.11 -10.78
CA GLN A 220 -14.55 4.78 -9.73
C GLN A 220 -14.01 4.29 -8.39
N GLY A 221 -13.44 5.22 -7.62
CA GLY A 221 -12.97 4.89 -6.29
C GLY A 221 -12.21 6.01 -5.61
N ASN A 222 -12.43 6.10 -4.30
CA ASN A 222 -11.78 7.07 -3.44
C ASN A 222 -10.35 6.66 -3.07
N ILE A 223 -9.53 7.66 -2.75
CA ILE A 223 -8.23 7.52 -2.10
C ILE A 223 -8.32 8.17 -0.71
N TYR A 224 -8.16 7.37 0.34
CA TYR A 224 -8.19 7.78 1.74
C TYR A 224 -6.88 7.36 2.39
N ILE A 225 -6.00 8.32 2.66
CA ILE A 225 -4.66 8.05 3.19
C ILE A 225 -4.42 8.82 4.47
N LYS A 226 -3.81 8.16 5.45
CA LYS A 226 -3.37 8.80 6.68
C LYS A 226 -1.89 8.56 6.91
N GLY A 227 -1.16 9.63 7.16
CA GLY A 227 0.23 9.56 7.60
C GLY A 227 0.31 9.42 9.10
N THR A 228 1.32 8.70 9.58
CA THR A 228 1.73 8.72 11.00
C THR A 228 2.73 9.85 11.31
N GLY A 229 3.15 10.60 10.28
CA GLY A 229 4.02 11.77 10.36
C GLY A 229 3.99 12.54 9.05
N LYS A 230 5.12 13.16 8.69
CA LYS A 230 5.29 13.87 7.42
C LYS A 230 4.87 13.00 6.22
N LEU A 231 4.12 13.57 5.29
CA LEU A 231 3.78 12.95 4.00
C LEU A 231 4.18 13.83 2.82
N ILE A 232 4.69 13.20 1.77
CA ILE A 232 4.97 13.81 0.46
C ILE A 232 4.13 13.08 -0.58
N LEU A 233 3.12 13.75 -1.11
CA LEU A 233 2.25 13.27 -2.16
C LEU A 233 2.83 13.76 -3.49
N ASN A 234 3.50 12.87 -4.21
CA ASN A 234 4.16 13.22 -5.45
C ASN A 234 3.19 13.21 -6.65
N ASP A 235 2.27 12.26 -6.69
CA ASP A 235 1.24 12.12 -7.74
C ASP A 235 0.04 11.33 -7.18
N ILE A 236 -1.12 12.00 -6.97
CA ILE A 236 -2.32 11.37 -6.41
C ILE A 236 -3.53 11.62 -7.29
N ASP A 237 -4.03 10.55 -7.91
CA ASP A 237 -5.03 10.66 -8.98
C ASP A 237 -6.27 9.79 -8.75
N THR A 238 -7.45 10.35 -8.99
CA THR A 238 -8.68 9.56 -9.18
C THR A 238 -9.31 9.86 -10.53
N THR A 239 -9.82 8.84 -11.21
CA THR A 239 -10.63 9.03 -12.43
C THR A 239 -12.05 9.50 -12.09
N ASP A 240 -12.69 8.89 -11.09
CA ASP A 240 -13.94 9.33 -10.46
C ASP A 240 -13.93 8.96 -8.97
N GLY A 241 -13.67 9.93 -8.09
CA GLY A 241 -13.69 9.64 -6.66
C GLY A 241 -13.01 10.70 -5.83
N LYS A 242 -13.33 10.68 -4.53
CA LYS A 242 -12.79 11.63 -3.56
C LYS A 242 -11.34 11.30 -3.23
N ILE A 243 -10.54 12.33 -2.99
CA ILE A 243 -9.23 12.21 -2.35
C ILE A 243 -9.34 12.82 -0.95
N ASP A 244 -9.05 12.05 0.09
CA ASP A 244 -9.01 12.50 1.48
C ASP A 244 -7.68 12.12 2.12
N ILE A 245 -6.91 13.12 2.55
CA ILE A 245 -5.59 12.92 3.13
C ILE A 245 -5.53 13.55 4.51
N LEU A 246 -5.09 12.77 5.49
CA LEU A 246 -4.79 13.22 6.84
C LEU A 246 -3.30 13.04 7.13
N ALA A 247 -2.60 14.10 7.54
CA ALA A 247 -1.19 14.02 7.92
C ALA A 247 -0.91 14.78 9.20
N PRO A 248 -0.10 14.25 10.13
CA PRO A 248 0.62 15.05 11.09
C PRO A 248 1.89 15.65 10.46
N ASP A 249 2.53 16.54 11.20
CA ASP A 249 3.75 17.27 10.85
C ASP A 249 3.60 18.07 9.55
N GLN A 250 4.38 17.81 8.51
CA GLN A 250 4.29 18.54 7.24
C GLN A 250 3.58 17.68 6.19
N LEU A 251 2.65 18.27 5.46
CA LEU A 251 2.08 17.68 4.24
C LEU A 251 2.64 18.43 3.03
N THR A 252 3.25 17.72 2.09
CA THR A 252 3.66 18.28 0.79
C THR A 252 2.84 17.63 -0.30
N ALA A 253 2.00 18.39 -1.00
CA ALA A 253 1.08 17.93 -2.02
C ALA A 253 1.50 18.51 -3.38
N LEU A 254 2.27 17.74 -4.15
CA LEU A 254 2.93 18.23 -5.37
C LEU A 254 2.03 18.14 -6.61
N ASP A 255 1.35 17.03 -6.81
CA ASP A 255 0.42 16.82 -7.91
C ASP A 255 -0.74 15.96 -7.39
N ILE A 256 -1.95 16.52 -7.38
CA ILE A 256 -3.16 15.82 -6.97
C ILE A 256 -4.30 16.17 -7.92
N GLN A 257 -4.91 15.16 -8.54
CA GLN A 257 -6.06 15.34 -9.40
C GLN A 257 -7.22 14.41 -9.04
N SER A 258 -8.39 14.99 -8.76
CA SER A 258 -9.63 14.23 -8.65
C SER A 258 -10.57 14.48 -9.81
N GLY A 259 -11.05 13.39 -10.42
CA GLY A 259 -12.01 13.42 -11.51
C GLY A 259 -13.44 13.03 -11.09
N GLY A 260 -14.36 13.09 -12.06
CA GLY A 260 -15.72 12.56 -11.92
C GLY A 260 -16.71 13.44 -11.13
N GLU A 261 -17.89 12.88 -10.85
CA GLU A 261 -18.96 13.57 -10.11
C GLU A 261 -18.79 13.51 -8.59
N ASN A 262 -17.78 12.79 -8.08
CA ASN A 262 -17.46 12.74 -6.64
C ASN A 262 -16.02 13.20 -6.35
N GLY A 263 -15.40 13.91 -7.28
CA GLY A 263 -13.99 14.29 -7.23
C GLY A 263 -13.71 15.48 -6.35
N SER A 264 -14.15 15.47 -5.09
CA SER A 264 -13.71 16.44 -4.09
C SER A 264 -12.33 16.06 -3.52
N ILE A 265 -11.53 17.05 -3.15
CA ILE A 265 -10.23 16.87 -2.48
C ILE A 265 -10.30 17.45 -1.08
N THR A 266 -9.90 16.67 -0.08
CA THR A 266 -9.72 17.12 1.30
C THR A 266 -8.27 16.85 1.72
N LEU A 267 -7.55 17.88 2.15
CA LEU A 267 -6.22 17.75 2.76
C LEU A 267 -6.26 18.34 4.16
N HIS A 268 -6.00 17.53 5.18
CA HIS A 268 -5.96 17.94 6.58
C HIS A 268 -4.58 17.68 7.16
N ASN A 269 -3.91 18.74 7.61
CA ASN A 269 -2.70 18.67 8.39
C ASN A 269 -2.92 19.14 9.84
N THR A 270 -2.48 18.34 10.80
CA THR A 270 -2.83 18.55 12.23
C THR A 270 -1.81 19.35 13.05
N SER A 271 -0.54 19.47 12.60
CA SER A 271 0.51 20.09 13.42
C SER A 271 1.49 21.01 12.68
N GLY A 272 1.59 20.96 11.36
CA GLY A 272 2.49 21.78 10.57
C GLY A 272 1.85 22.29 9.28
N ASP A 273 2.70 22.60 8.30
CA ASP A 273 2.29 23.29 7.09
C ASP A 273 1.77 22.31 6.03
N ILE A 274 0.90 22.81 5.16
CA ILE A 274 0.56 22.17 3.88
C ILE A 274 1.29 22.95 2.79
N LEU A 275 2.16 22.28 2.04
CA LEU A 275 2.87 22.83 0.88
C LEU A 275 2.19 22.32 -0.39
N ILE A 276 1.88 23.20 -1.32
CA ILE A 276 1.05 22.93 -2.50
C ILE A 276 1.86 23.13 -3.78
N GLY A 277 1.89 22.13 -4.65
CA GLY A 277 2.29 22.26 -6.05
C GLY A 277 1.07 22.50 -6.94
N ALA A 278 0.48 21.46 -7.52
CA ALA A 278 -0.72 21.55 -8.36
C ALA A 278 -1.84 20.64 -7.84
N ILE A 279 -3.01 21.20 -7.56
CA ILE A 279 -4.19 20.50 -7.04
C ILE A 279 -5.40 20.85 -7.91
N ILE A 280 -5.96 19.83 -8.55
CA ILE A 280 -7.05 19.96 -9.50
C ILE A 280 -8.22 19.09 -9.06
N SER A 281 -9.34 19.72 -8.72
CA SER A 281 -10.55 19.04 -8.28
C SER A 281 -11.69 19.22 -9.28
N SER A 282 -12.36 18.13 -9.65
CA SER A 282 -13.60 18.21 -10.44
C SER A 282 -14.79 18.76 -9.64
N GLU A 283 -14.67 18.87 -8.32
CA GLU A 283 -15.65 19.47 -7.42
C GLU A 283 -15.02 20.52 -6.50
N LYS A 284 -14.87 20.21 -5.20
CA LYS A 284 -14.40 21.12 -4.15
C LYS A 284 -12.97 20.80 -3.75
N ILE A 285 -12.28 21.79 -3.22
CA ILE A 285 -11.03 21.61 -2.48
C ILE A 285 -11.28 22.10 -1.06
N ASN A 286 -11.01 21.26 -0.07
CA ASN A 286 -11.02 21.65 1.34
C ASN A 286 -9.63 21.40 1.91
N MET A 287 -9.00 22.44 2.44
CA MET A 287 -7.68 22.34 3.01
C MET A 287 -7.65 22.95 4.40
N THR A 288 -7.16 22.18 5.37
CA THR A 288 -7.05 22.61 6.76
C THR A 288 -5.67 22.34 7.31
N SER A 289 -4.95 23.38 7.74
CA SER A 289 -3.74 23.27 8.56
C SER A 289 -4.06 23.79 9.97
N ASP A 290 -4.18 22.88 10.93
CA ASP A 290 -4.64 23.19 12.29
C ASP A 290 -3.67 24.09 13.07
N GLN A 291 -2.35 23.93 12.83
CA GLN A 291 -1.29 24.65 13.54
C GLN A 291 -0.27 25.34 12.63
N GLY A 292 -0.33 25.13 11.31
CA GLY A 292 0.60 25.69 10.35
C GLY A 292 -0.01 26.69 9.38
N ALA A 293 0.68 26.87 8.27
CA ALA A 293 0.27 27.64 7.11
C ALA A 293 -0.14 26.72 5.96
N ILE A 294 -0.83 27.31 4.99
CA ILE A 294 -1.02 26.74 3.65
C ILE A 294 -0.11 27.54 2.73
N ILE A 295 0.83 26.87 2.08
CA ILE A 295 1.95 27.49 1.40
C ILE A 295 2.06 26.97 -0.04
N ASP A 296 2.27 27.85 -1.01
CA ASP A 296 2.80 27.43 -2.31
C ASP A 296 4.22 26.84 -2.15
N HIS A 297 4.42 25.66 -2.74
CA HIS A 297 5.63 24.87 -2.65
C HIS A 297 6.81 25.49 -3.43
N THR A 298 6.55 26.13 -4.57
CA THR A 298 7.56 26.58 -5.52
C THR A 298 7.37 28.04 -5.87
N ASP A 299 8.40 28.87 -5.63
CA ASP A 299 8.44 30.31 -5.97
C ASP A 299 8.29 30.55 -7.49
N ASP A 300 7.06 30.46 -7.97
CA ASP A 300 6.65 30.63 -9.35
C ASP A 300 5.19 31.15 -9.43
N THR A 301 4.64 31.24 -10.64
CA THR A 301 3.30 31.82 -10.91
C THR A 301 2.36 30.80 -11.53
N ILE A 302 2.69 29.51 -11.46
CA ILE A 302 1.86 28.42 -12.01
C ILE A 302 0.62 28.30 -11.14
N ILE A 303 -0.52 27.90 -11.73
CA ILE A 303 -1.75 27.74 -10.95
C ILE A 303 -1.62 26.56 -10.01
N ASP A 304 -1.74 26.82 -8.71
CA ASP A 304 -1.69 25.76 -7.70
C ASP A 304 -3.05 25.12 -7.47
N LEU A 305 -4.11 25.92 -7.46
CA LEU A 305 -5.45 25.45 -7.08
C LEU A 305 -6.47 25.67 -8.19
N THR A 306 -7.07 24.57 -8.66
CA THR A 306 -8.19 24.57 -9.61
C THR A 306 -9.34 23.71 -9.08
N ALA A 307 -10.54 24.29 -8.95
CA ALA A 307 -11.74 23.55 -8.59
C ALA A 307 -12.95 24.05 -9.38
N ASN A 308 -13.90 23.16 -9.68
CA ASN A 308 -15.15 23.55 -10.35
C ASN A 308 -16.19 24.15 -9.38
N ASP A 309 -16.03 23.91 -8.07
CA ASP A 309 -16.85 24.44 -6.99
C ASP A 309 -15.96 25.15 -5.95
N LEU A 310 -16.45 25.32 -4.72
CA LEU A 310 -15.78 26.05 -3.65
C LEU A 310 -14.41 25.46 -3.29
N ILE A 311 -13.42 26.36 -3.21
CA ILE A 311 -12.13 26.14 -2.56
C ILE A 311 -12.19 26.73 -1.16
N THR A 312 -12.06 25.89 -0.14
CA THR A 312 -12.05 26.27 1.27
C THR A 312 -10.64 26.09 1.83
N LEU A 313 -10.04 27.16 2.35
CA LEU A 313 -8.71 27.15 2.96
C LEU A 313 -8.78 27.65 4.39
N ILE A 314 -8.38 26.80 5.35
CA ILE A 314 -8.31 27.13 6.76
C ILE A 314 -6.87 26.88 7.23
N ALA A 315 -6.13 27.95 7.50
CA ALA A 315 -4.79 27.85 8.07
C ALA A 315 -4.75 28.39 9.49
N ASN A 316 -3.82 27.93 10.31
CA ASN A 316 -3.59 28.54 11.62
C ASN A 316 -2.98 29.94 11.46
N THR A 317 -1.95 30.06 10.63
CA THR A 317 -1.16 31.29 10.47
C THR A 317 -1.35 31.94 9.10
N HIS A 318 -0.71 31.45 8.04
CA HIS A 318 -0.66 32.11 6.74
C HIS A 318 -1.31 31.27 5.63
N ILE A 319 -1.77 31.96 4.59
CA ILE A 319 -2.12 31.40 3.29
C ILE A 319 -1.37 32.24 2.24
N HIS A 320 -0.25 31.76 1.72
CA HIS A 320 0.66 32.57 0.88
C HIS A 320 1.74 31.71 0.18
N ALA A 321 2.57 32.28 -0.69
CA ALA A 321 3.89 31.72 -0.99
C ALA A 321 4.96 32.24 -0.02
N THR A 322 6.06 31.48 0.09
CA THR A 322 7.27 31.90 0.83
C THR A 322 8.42 32.37 -0.06
N GLY A 323 8.17 32.48 -1.37
CA GLY A 323 9.14 32.88 -2.38
C GLY A 323 9.69 34.31 -2.21
N GLU A 324 10.85 34.58 -2.82
CA GLU A 324 11.43 35.91 -2.90
C GLU A 324 10.85 36.72 -4.08
N THR A 325 10.35 36.02 -5.12
CA THR A 325 9.86 36.66 -6.35
C THR A 325 8.35 36.59 -6.52
N ASP A 326 7.73 35.49 -6.08
CA ASP A 326 6.30 35.34 -5.90
C ASP A 326 6.00 35.09 -4.42
N THR A 327 4.91 35.71 -3.98
CA THR A 327 4.44 35.65 -2.58
C THR A 327 2.96 35.28 -2.52
N PHE A 328 2.33 35.04 -3.66
CA PHE A 328 0.93 34.67 -3.77
C PHE A 328 0.79 33.15 -3.81
N LEU A 329 -0.38 32.65 -3.41
CA LEU A 329 -0.86 31.32 -3.77
C LEU A 329 -1.79 31.48 -4.97
N GLU A 330 -1.63 30.66 -6.00
CA GLU A 330 -2.24 30.87 -7.32
C GLU A 330 -3.51 30.05 -7.52
N PHE A 331 -4.53 30.69 -8.09
CA PHE A 331 -5.83 30.09 -8.34
C PHE A 331 -6.24 30.24 -9.80
N ALA A 332 -6.98 29.25 -10.31
CA ALA A 332 -7.59 29.32 -11.63
C ALA A 332 -8.57 30.51 -11.78
N ASN A 333 -8.82 30.93 -13.01
CA ASN A 333 -9.78 31.99 -13.31
C ASN A 333 -11.22 31.60 -12.89
N ASN A 334 -11.95 32.54 -12.30
CA ASN A 334 -13.29 32.40 -11.74
C ASN A 334 -13.40 31.49 -10.51
N SER A 335 -12.28 31.20 -9.84
CA SER A 335 -12.29 30.44 -8.60
C SER A 335 -13.17 31.09 -7.54
N LEU A 336 -13.93 30.24 -6.85
CA LEU A 336 -14.78 30.56 -5.72
C LEU A 336 -14.04 30.18 -4.44
N ILE A 337 -13.73 31.16 -3.59
CA ILE A 337 -12.78 30.96 -2.49
C ILE A 337 -13.37 31.42 -1.17
N ASP A 338 -13.28 30.56 -0.16
CA ASP A 338 -13.42 30.89 1.26
C ASP A 338 -12.08 30.61 1.93
N ALA A 339 -11.36 31.66 2.33
CA ALA A 339 -10.03 31.55 2.90
C ALA A 339 -9.95 32.27 4.24
N LYS A 340 -9.41 31.59 5.26
CA LYS A 340 -9.35 32.11 6.62
C LYS A 340 -8.09 31.67 7.35
N THR A 341 -7.53 32.58 8.14
CA THR A 341 -6.53 32.28 9.16
C THR A 341 -7.20 32.22 10.55
N LEU A 342 -6.80 31.29 11.40
CA LEU A 342 -7.33 31.15 12.77
C LEU A 342 -6.66 32.10 13.77
N THR A 343 -5.41 32.48 13.48
CA THR A 343 -4.62 33.43 14.25
C THR A 343 -4.16 34.61 13.37
N GLU A 344 -3.31 35.48 13.91
CA GLU A 344 -2.73 36.58 13.12
C GLU A 344 -1.85 36.02 12.00
N GLY A 345 -2.21 36.36 10.76
CA GLY A 345 -1.41 36.05 9.59
C GLY A 345 -2.04 36.61 8.33
N ASN A 346 -1.32 36.45 7.22
CA ASN A 346 -1.68 37.04 5.94
C ASN A 346 -2.36 35.99 5.05
N ILE A 347 -3.36 36.45 4.30
CA ILE A 347 -3.91 35.75 3.15
C ILE A 347 -3.43 36.52 1.92
N HIS A 348 -2.52 35.92 1.18
CA HIS A 348 -1.92 36.48 -0.02
C HIS A 348 -2.16 35.52 -1.18
N ILE A 349 -3.20 35.82 -1.95
CA ILE A 349 -3.71 34.95 -3.03
C ILE A 349 -3.85 35.74 -4.33
N GLN A 350 -3.63 35.07 -5.45
CA GLN A 350 -3.78 35.64 -6.78
C GLN A 350 -4.53 34.69 -7.70
N GLY A 351 -5.36 35.24 -8.60
CA GLY A 351 -6.00 34.46 -9.65
C GLY A 351 -5.31 34.66 -10.99
N GLU A 352 -5.31 33.63 -11.84
CA GLU A 352 -5.04 33.79 -13.28
C GLU A 352 -6.04 34.79 -13.92
N GLY A 353 -7.23 34.91 -13.30
CA GLY A 353 -8.22 35.94 -13.63
C GLY A 353 -9.07 36.36 -12.43
N GLY A 354 -10.38 36.48 -12.62
CA GLY A 354 -11.28 36.99 -11.57
C GLY A 354 -11.43 35.99 -10.43
N LEU A 355 -11.38 36.46 -9.18
CA LEU A 355 -11.69 35.65 -7.99
C LEU A 355 -13.02 36.10 -7.37
N THR A 356 -13.80 35.15 -6.87
CA THR A 356 -14.97 35.44 -6.04
C THR A 356 -14.70 34.98 -4.62
N LEU A 357 -14.55 35.95 -3.71
CA LEU A 357 -14.31 35.69 -2.29
C LEU A 357 -15.63 35.61 -1.52
N GLN A 358 -15.74 34.60 -0.66
CA GLN A 358 -16.81 34.41 0.31
C GLN A 358 -16.25 34.44 1.74
N ASN A 359 -17.15 34.51 2.72
CA ASN A 359 -16.83 34.61 4.16
C ASN A 359 -17.57 33.54 4.95
#